data_AF-A0A7W0FAD6-F1
#
_entry.id   AF-A0A7W0FAD6-F1
#
_cell.length_a   1.000
_cell.length_b   1.000
_cell.length_c   1.000
_cell.angle_alpha   90.00
_cell.angle_beta   90.00
_cell.angle_gamma   90.00
#
_symmetry.space_group_name_H-M   'P 1'
#
loop_
_entity.id
_entity.type
_entity.pdbx_description
1 polymer ?
#
loop_
_entity_poly.entity_id
_entity_poly.type
_entity_poly.pdbx_seq_one_letter_code
_entity_poly.pdbx_strand_id
1 'polypeptide(L)'
;MDKEQGIRIIKDIFENPFDYEKYSSFSNNLLKHIETTPTTIQAGSRIPDAFKSYIRLMKRVGKYKDSQGNLIDILAVWLNKGTSLERARTMQRNYIARYLDGSRGGNRKNAALTAFISPDENDWRFSFIKMEYELGRTPTGKLTGVEKFTPAKRYSFIVGSNESSHTAQSQLMDILCKDDDPTMAEIENAFSIEKVTKEFFRKYQDLFAKLKTSLEDIVAKDGKIRENFAAQGVIIDDFAKKTLGQIVFLYFLQKKGWFGVGRDAKWGTGHKNFLRKLFNKEIAGY
;
A
#
# COMPACT_ATOMS: atom_id res chain seq x y z
N MET A 1 19.11 9.14 -11.79
CA MET A 1 18.25 10.20 -11.16
C MET A 1 18.74 10.42 -9.73
N ASP A 2 18.79 11.65 -9.23
CA ASP A 2 19.20 11.89 -7.84
C ASP A 2 18.08 11.61 -6.82
N LYS A 3 18.48 11.46 -5.55
CA LYS A 3 17.57 11.11 -4.46
C LYS A 3 16.54 12.19 -4.14
N GLU A 4 16.91 13.48 -4.26
CA GLU A 4 15.97 14.57 -3.98
C GLU A 4 14.88 14.65 -5.04
N GLN A 5 15.26 14.50 -6.30
CA GLN A 5 14.34 14.41 -7.43
C GLN A 5 13.40 13.20 -7.26
N GLY A 6 13.92 12.03 -6.87
CA GLY A 6 13.12 10.85 -6.56
C GLY A 6 12.09 11.09 -5.45
N ILE A 7 12.47 11.79 -4.38
CA ILE A 7 11.55 12.17 -3.29
C ILE A 7 10.45 13.10 -3.81
N ARG A 8 10.79 14.11 -4.60
CA ARG A 8 9.82 15.05 -5.16
C ARG A 8 8.81 14.34 -6.06
N ILE A 9 9.28 13.47 -6.95
CA ILE A 9 8.43 12.67 -7.83
C ILE A 9 7.47 11.80 -7.02
N ILE A 10 7.97 11.06 -6.02
CA ILE A 10 7.12 10.20 -5.19
C ILE A 10 6.07 11.00 -4.43
N LYS A 11 6.44 12.14 -3.82
CA LYS A 11 5.47 12.99 -3.11
C LYS A 11 4.39 13.51 -4.05
N ASP A 12 4.79 13.98 -5.23
CA ASP A 12 3.86 14.56 -6.21
C ASP A 12 2.78 13.57 -6.66
N ILE A 13 3.10 12.28 -6.75
CA ILE A 13 2.13 11.24 -7.14
C ILE A 13 1.44 10.56 -5.94
N PHE A 14 2.17 10.26 -4.85
CA PHE A 14 1.65 9.43 -3.75
C PHE A 14 1.10 10.20 -2.55
N GLU A 15 1.20 11.53 -2.52
CA GLU A 15 0.54 12.37 -1.50
C GLU A 15 -0.61 13.19 -2.11
N ASN A 16 -1.01 12.88 -3.35
CA ASN A 16 -2.07 13.58 -4.09
C ASN A 16 -3.11 12.60 -4.66
N PRO A 17 -4.32 13.09 -5.01
CA PRO A 17 -5.30 12.30 -5.73
C PRO A 17 -4.73 11.75 -7.04
N PHE A 18 -5.26 10.61 -7.50
CA PHE A 18 -4.75 9.95 -8.70
C PHE A 18 -4.83 10.89 -9.92
N ASP A 19 -3.69 11.07 -10.58
CA ASP A 19 -3.56 11.74 -11.87
C ASP A 19 -2.92 10.78 -12.87
N TYR A 20 -3.55 10.65 -14.05
CA TYR A 20 -3.14 9.67 -15.04
C TYR A 20 -1.78 10.00 -15.68
N GLU A 21 -1.54 11.28 -15.97
CA GLU A 21 -0.30 11.73 -16.62
C GLU A 21 0.88 11.63 -15.66
N LYS A 22 0.67 12.03 -14.40
CA LYS A 22 1.67 11.84 -13.35
C LYS A 22 1.95 10.36 -13.09
N TYR A 23 0.94 9.51 -13.09
CA TYR A 23 1.12 8.06 -12.94
C TYR A 23 1.89 7.45 -14.12
N SER A 24 1.60 7.89 -15.34
CA SER A 24 2.31 7.46 -16.55
C SER A 24 3.79 7.88 -16.50
N SER A 25 4.05 9.16 -16.21
CA SER A 25 5.40 9.71 -16.06
C SER A 25 6.18 9.02 -14.93
N PHE A 26 5.55 8.82 -13.76
CA PHE A 26 6.14 8.07 -12.66
C PHE A 26 6.49 6.64 -13.06
N SER A 27 5.60 5.94 -13.76
CA SER A 27 5.83 4.56 -14.20
C SER A 27 6.99 4.47 -15.19
N ASN A 28 7.11 5.46 -16.08
CA ASN A 28 8.25 5.56 -16.99
C ASN A 28 9.56 5.86 -16.23
N ASN A 29 9.54 6.72 -15.21
CA ASN A 29 10.74 6.97 -14.39
C ASN A 29 11.16 5.75 -13.54
N LEU A 30 10.18 4.98 -13.06
CA LEU A 30 10.40 3.78 -12.25
C LEU A 30 10.98 2.64 -13.09
N LEU A 31 10.45 2.41 -14.30
CA LEU A 31 10.83 1.29 -15.16
C LEU A 31 11.76 1.67 -16.33
N LYS A 32 12.11 2.95 -16.44
CA LYS A 32 12.97 3.61 -17.44
C LYS A 32 12.43 3.60 -18.88
N HIS A 33 12.00 2.44 -19.37
CA HIS A 33 11.63 2.20 -20.76
C HIS A 33 10.30 1.46 -20.88
N ILE A 34 9.19 2.14 -20.53
CA ILE A 34 7.87 1.55 -20.80
C ILE A 34 7.50 1.76 -22.28
N GLU A 35 7.04 0.71 -22.94
CA GLU A 35 6.40 0.82 -24.25
C GLU A 35 5.00 1.41 -24.01
N THR A 36 4.83 2.70 -24.30
CA THR A 36 3.52 3.35 -24.28
C THR A 36 2.65 2.72 -25.35
N THR A 37 1.52 2.14 -24.96
CA THR A 37 0.60 1.52 -25.92
C THR A 37 -0.52 2.47 -26.27
N PRO A 38 -1.11 2.38 -27.49
CA PRO A 38 -2.39 3.03 -27.78
C PRO A 38 -3.38 2.74 -26.66
N THR A 39 -4.21 3.72 -26.29
CA THR A 39 -5.08 3.63 -25.12
C THR A 39 -6.07 2.46 -25.25
N THR A 40 -5.68 1.28 -24.80
CA THR A 40 -6.57 0.12 -24.75
C THR A 40 -7.46 0.27 -23.52
N ILE A 41 -8.71 0.68 -23.76
CA ILE A 41 -9.73 0.81 -22.73
C ILE A 41 -10.59 -0.45 -22.68
N GLN A 42 -10.65 -1.07 -21.50
CA GLN A 42 -11.65 -2.09 -21.16
C GLN A 42 -12.74 -1.43 -20.31
N ALA A 43 -13.96 -1.35 -20.84
CA ALA A 43 -15.14 -0.81 -20.15
C ALA A 43 -16.41 -1.53 -20.62
N GLY A 44 -17.49 -1.42 -19.84
CA GLY A 44 -18.82 -1.94 -20.21
C GLY A 44 -18.82 -3.46 -20.48
N SER A 45 -19.27 -3.87 -21.66
CA SER A 45 -19.26 -5.28 -22.10
C SER A 45 -17.86 -5.89 -22.11
N ARG A 46 -16.80 -5.07 -22.05
CA ARG A 46 -15.43 -5.57 -22.02
C ARG A 46 -14.97 -6.06 -20.65
N ILE A 47 -15.63 -5.65 -19.58
CA ILE A 47 -15.38 -6.16 -18.23
C ILE A 47 -16.18 -7.45 -18.04
N PRO A 48 -15.56 -8.56 -17.55
CA PRO A 48 -16.32 -9.80 -17.31
C PRO A 48 -17.40 -9.60 -16.24
N ASP A 49 -18.53 -10.28 -16.38
CA ASP A 49 -19.73 -10.06 -15.55
C ASP A 49 -19.45 -10.15 -14.06
N ALA A 50 -18.63 -11.11 -13.63
CA ALA A 50 -18.23 -11.30 -12.23
C ALA A 50 -17.55 -10.06 -11.61
N PHE A 51 -16.98 -9.16 -12.41
CA PHE A 51 -16.26 -7.96 -11.95
C PHE A 51 -17.01 -6.66 -12.24
N LYS A 52 -18.09 -6.66 -13.03
CA LYS A 52 -18.81 -5.44 -13.46
C LYS A 52 -19.36 -4.62 -12.30
N SER A 53 -19.70 -5.24 -11.18
CA SER A 53 -20.18 -4.54 -9.98
C SER A 53 -19.07 -3.81 -9.21
N TYR A 54 -17.79 -4.16 -9.44
CA TYR A 54 -16.63 -3.59 -8.75
C TYR A 54 -15.76 -2.70 -9.64
N ILE A 55 -15.59 -3.07 -10.91
CA ILE A 55 -14.67 -2.43 -11.86
C ILE A 55 -15.49 -1.64 -12.88
N ARG A 56 -15.23 -0.33 -12.95
CA ARG A 56 -15.84 0.57 -13.93
C ARG A 56 -15.15 0.45 -15.29
N LEU A 57 -13.84 0.64 -15.27
CA LEU A 57 -12.99 0.53 -16.45
C LEU A 57 -11.54 0.29 -16.07
N MET A 58 -10.76 -0.24 -17.03
CA MET A 58 -9.32 -0.38 -16.95
C MET A 58 -8.66 0.20 -18.20
N LYS A 59 -7.54 0.90 -18.01
CA LYS A 59 -6.64 1.34 -19.08
C LYS A 59 -5.27 0.71 -18.89
N ARG A 60 -4.65 0.26 -19.98
CA ARG A 60 -3.22 -0.05 -20.00
C ARG A 60 -2.44 1.23 -20.30
N VAL A 61 -1.55 1.58 -19.40
CA VAL A 61 -0.66 2.74 -19.49
C VAL A 61 0.55 2.41 -20.37
N GLY A 62 1.16 1.25 -20.13
CA GLY A 62 2.28 0.78 -20.90
C GLY A 62 2.58 -0.69 -20.64
N LYS A 63 3.59 -1.19 -21.34
CA LYS A 63 4.18 -2.50 -21.12
C LYS A 63 5.64 -2.34 -20.75
N TYR A 64 6.16 -3.30 -20.02
CA TYR A 64 7.56 -3.39 -19.68
C TYR A 64 8.00 -4.85 -19.81
N LYS A 65 9.20 -5.05 -20.35
CA LYS A 65 9.85 -6.35 -20.41
C LYS A 65 11.20 -6.21 -19.74
N ASP A 66 11.42 -6.99 -18.69
CA ASP A 66 12.71 -6.94 -17.99
C ASP A 66 13.81 -7.69 -18.76
N SER A 67 15.05 -7.59 -18.26
CA SER A 67 16.22 -8.26 -18.83
C SER A 67 16.14 -9.79 -18.81
N GLN A 68 15.26 -10.38 -18.01
CA GLN A 68 15.00 -11.82 -17.93
C GLN A 68 13.83 -12.26 -18.82
N GLY A 69 13.20 -11.31 -19.52
CA GLY A 69 12.09 -11.56 -20.42
C GLY A 69 10.71 -11.64 -19.74
N ASN A 70 10.60 -11.28 -18.46
CA ASN A 70 9.32 -11.18 -17.78
C ASN A 70 8.50 -10.02 -18.33
N LEU A 71 7.23 -10.27 -18.65
CA LEU A 71 6.28 -9.27 -19.15
C LEU A 71 5.49 -8.67 -17.98
N ILE A 72 5.57 -7.34 -17.84
CA ILE A 72 4.90 -6.57 -16.80
C ILE A 72 4.02 -5.49 -17.46
N ASP A 73 2.72 -5.52 -17.19
CA ASP A 73 1.81 -4.49 -17.67
C ASP A 73 1.58 -3.40 -16.62
N ILE A 74 1.53 -2.14 -17.05
CA ILE A 74 1.20 -1.00 -16.19
C ILE A 74 -0.26 -0.64 -16.43
N LEU A 75 -1.08 -0.67 -15.37
CA LEU A 75 -2.53 -0.61 -15.44
C LEU A 75 -3.10 0.47 -14.53
N ALA A 76 -4.12 1.18 -15.01
CA ALA A 76 -4.98 2.04 -14.20
C ALA A 76 -6.40 1.47 -14.21
N VAL A 77 -6.96 1.22 -13.02
CA VAL A 77 -8.24 0.54 -12.82
C VAL A 77 -9.15 1.40 -11.97
N TRP A 78 -10.25 1.89 -12.56
CA TRP A 78 -11.25 2.67 -11.84
C TRP A 78 -12.31 1.75 -11.27
N LEU A 79 -12.56 1.90 -9.96
CA LEU A 79 -13.56 1.15 -9.22
C LEU A 79 -14.94 1.84 -9.31
N ASN A 80 -16.01 1.09 -9.07
CA ASN A 80 -17.37 1.64 -9.05
C ASN A 80 -17.74 2.35 -7.74
N LYS A 81 -17.10 1.99 -6.62
CA LYS A 81 -17.43 2.50 -5.28
C LYS A 81 -16.17 2.70 -4.46
N GLY A 82 -16.06 3.77 -3.70
CA GLY A 82 -14.86 4.01 -2.87
C GLY A 82 -14.59 2.95 -1.81
N THR A 83 -15.65 2.36 -1.22
CA THR A 83 -15.52 1.23 -0.28
C THR A 83 -14.82 0.00 -0.88
N SER A 84 -14.80 -0.12 -2.22
CA SER A 84 -14.13 -1.22 -2.91
C SER A 84 -12.60 -1.13 -2.79
N LEU A 85 -12.05 0.05 -2.53
CA LEU A 85 -10.61 0.21 -2.31
C LEU A 85 -10.17 -0.67 -1.13
N GLU A 86 -10.83 -0.59 0.01
CA GLU A 86 -10.50 -1.39 1.20
C GLU A 86 -11.09 -2.80 1.17
N ARG A 87 -12.38 -2.92 0.82
CA ARG A 87 -13.17 -4.14 1.02
C ARG A 87 -13.08 -5.15 -0.12
N ALA A 88 -12.68 -4.73 -1.33
CA ALA A 88 -12.65 -5.59 -2.51
C ALA A 88 -11.24 -6.06 -2.90
N ARG A 89 -10.34 -6.17 -1.92
CA ARG A 89 -8.93 -6.62 -2.08
C ARG A 89 -8.79 -7.91 -2.89
N THR A 90 -9.59 -8.92 -2.57
CA THR A 90 -9.56 -10.22 -3.26
C THR A 90 -10.08 -10.10 -4.69
N MET A 91 -11.13 -9.30 -4.91
CA MET A 91 -11.70 -9.07 -6.24
C MET A 91 -10.74 -8.32 -7.16
N GLN A 92 -10.07 -7.28 -6.67
CA GLN A 92 -9.03 -6.55 -7.40
C GLN A 92 -7.91 -7.49 -7.87
N ARG A 93 -7.41 -8.32 -6.96
CA ARG A 93 -6.36 -9.31 -7.23
C ARG A 93 -6.81 -10.33 -8.27
N ASN A 94 -8.02 -10.87 -8.13
CA ASN A 94 -8.58 -11.86 -9.06
C ASN A 94 -8.82 -11.27 -10.46
N TYR A 95 -9.26 -10.02 -10.54
CA TYR A 95 -9.45 -9.32 -11.81
C TYR A 95 -8.12 -9.20 -12.58
N ILE A 96 -7.06 -8.77 -11.89
CA ILE A 96 -5.73 -8.66 -12.50
C ILE A 96 -5.14 -10.03 -12.82
N ALA A 97 -5.28 -11.04 -11.96
CA ALA A 97 -4.83 -12.40 -12.25
C ALA A 97 -5.46 -12.96 -13.53
N ARG A 98 -6.78 -12.77 -13.70
CA ARG A 98 -7.48 -13.13 -14.94
C ARG A 98 -6.93 -12.37 -16.15
N TYR A 99 -6.63 -11.09 -16.00
CA TYR A 99 -6.04 -10.28 -17.07
C TYR A 99 -4.66 -10.81 -17.50
N LEU A 100 -3.82 -11.17 -16.53
CA LEU A 100 -2.48 -11.69 -16.72
C LEU A 100 -2.48 -13.07 -17.39
N ASP A 101 -3.48 -13.92 -17.12
CA ASP A 101 -3.68 -15.22 -17.78
C ASP A 101 -4.22 -15.12 -19.21
N GLY A 102 -3.77 -14.12 -19.98
CA GLY A 102 -4.05 -14.07 -21.42
C GLY A 102 -5.51 -13.82 -21.79
N SER A 103 -6.33 -13.26 -20.89
CA SER A 103 -7.74 -12.96 -21.17
C SER A 103 -7.94 -12.34 -22.57
N ARG A 104 -8.89 -12.89 -23.33
CA ARG A 104 -9.21 -12.55 -24.74
C ARG A 104 -8.17 -12.98 -25.79
N GLY A 105 -7.50 -14.11 -25.57
CA GLY A 105 -6.58 -14.70 -26.56
C GLY A 105 -5.26 -13.94 -26.71
N GLY A 106 -4.91 -13.10 -25.73
CA GLY A 106 -3.62 -12.43 -25.68
C GLY A 106 -2.57 -13.27 -24.97
N ASN A 107 -1.30 -12.92 -25.12
CA ASN A 107 -0.20 -13.60 -24.42
C ASN A 107 -0.38 -13.53 -22.90
N ARG A 108 0.03 -14.59 -22.20
CA ARG A 108 0.18 -14.58 -20.74
C ARG A 108 1.25 -13.57 -20.35
N LYS A 109 1.05 -12.91 -19.21
CA LYS A 109 2.00 -11.96 -18.62
C LYS A 109 2.40 -12.42 -17.22
N ASN A 110 3.59 -12.01 -16.78
CA ASN A 110 4.15 -12.44 -15.50
C ASN A 110 3.59 -11.60 -14.35
N ALA A 111 3.46 -10.29 -14.53
CA ALA A 111 2.98 -9.38 -13.48
C ALA A 111 2.28 -8.12 -14.02
N ALA A 112 1.71 -7.35 -13.11
CA ALA A 112 1.25 -6.00 -13.36
C ALA A 112 1.57 -5.05 -12.20
N LEU A 113 1.94 -3.82 -12.56
CA LEU A 113 1.87 -2.66 -11.68
C LEU A 113 0.53 -1.97 -11.91
N THR A 114 -0.29 -1.90 -10.87
CA THR A 114 -1.68 -1.46 -11.00
C THR A 114 -2.01 -0.34 -10.03
N ALA A 115 -2.49 0.79 -10.54
CA ALA A 115 -3.22 1.78 -9.78
C ALA A 115 -4.71 1.41 -9.70
N PHE A 116 -5.25 1.28 -8.48
CA PHE A 116 -6.69 1.15 -8.24
C PHE A 116 -7.25 2.47 -7.72
N ILE A 117 -8.16 3.06 -8.49
CA ILE A 117 -8.70 4.39 -8.28
C ILE A 117 -10.12 4.29 -7.74
N SER A 118 -10.34 4.91 -6.57
CA SER A 118 -11.67 5.11 -6.00
C SER A 118 -12.36 6.31 -6.67
N PRO A 119 -13.67 6.26 -6.94
CA PRO A 119 -14.40 7.42 -7.46
C PRO A 119 -14.63 8.51 -6.41
N ASP A 120 -14.68 8.15 -5.12
CA ASP A 120 -15.16 9.04 -4.03
C ASP A 120 -14.08 9.32 -2.98
N GLU A 121 -12.84 8.88 -3.21
CA GLU A 121 -11.74 9.04 -2.26
C GLU A 121 -10.54 9.66 -2.96
N ASN A 122 -9.84 10.55 -2.25
CA ASN A 122 -8.57 11.09 -2.70
C ASN A 122 -7.42 10.10 -2.55
N ASP A 123 -7.64 9.02 -1.80
CA ASP A 123 -6.69 7.92 -1.67
C ASP A 123 -6.94 6.85 -2.74
N TRP A 124 -5.85 6.28 -3.21
CA TRP A 124 -5.83 5.23 -4.21
C TRP A 124 -4.77 4.18 -3.81
N ARG A 125 -4.73 3.07 -4.55
CA ARG A 125 -3.83 1.96 -4.21
C ARG A 125 -2.89 1.67 -5.36
N PHE A 126 -1.60 1.71 -5.09
CA PHE A 126 -0.57 1.25 -6.01
C PHE A 126 -0.16 -0.18 -5.65
N SER A 127 -0.30 -1.13 -6.57
CA SER A 127 -0.06 -2.56 -6.31
C SER A 127 0.86 -3.21 -7.32
N PHE A 128 1.71 -4.11 -6.84
CA PHE A 128 2.38 -5.11 -7.65
C PHE A 128 1.66 -6.44 -7.51
N ILE A 129 1.20 -7.01 -8.63
CA ILE A 129 0.48 -8.29 -8.68
C ILE A 129 1.20 -9.21 -9.64
N LYS A 130 1.62 -10.40 -9.18
CA LYS A 130 2.31 -11.39 -10.00
C LYS A 130 1.57 -12.72 -10.06
N MET A 131 1.66 -13.37 -11.21
CA MET A 131 1.25 -14.76 -11.34
C MET A 131 2.22 -15.65 -10.57
N GLU A 132 1.68 -16.61 -9.83
CA GLU A 132 2.46 -17.73 -9.32
C GLU A 132 1.93 -19.01 -9.97
N TYR A 133 2.85 -19.89 -10.34
CA TYR A 133 2.54 -21.20 -10.87
C TYR A 133 3.24 -22.22 -9.99
N GLU A 134 2.49 -23.13 -9.41
CA GLU A 134 3.06 -24.34 -8.82
C GLU A 134 3.10 -25.42 -9.90
N LEU A 135 4.27 -26.06 -10.04
CA LEU A 135 4.38 -27.28 -10.83
C LEU A 135 3.61 -28.39 -10.12
N GLY A 136 2.52 -28.86 -10.73
CA GLY A 136 1.75 -29.99 -10.23
C GLY A 136 2.60 -31.28 -10.21
N ARG A 137 2.52 -32.04 -9.11
CA ARG A 137 3.05 -33.41 -9.02
C ARG A 137 1.90 -34.42 -9.04
N THR A 138 2.01 -35.47 -9.84
CA THR A 138 1.09 -36.61 -9.76
C THR A 138 1.29 -37.39 -8.45
N PRO A 139 0.35 -38.26 -8.06
CA PRO A 139 0.55 -39.24 -6.98
C PRO A 139 1.80 -40.12 -7.17
N THR A 140 2.28 -40.25 -8.41
CA THR A 140 3.47 -41.01 -8.82
C THR A 140 4.75 -40.17 -8.87
N GLY A 141 4.73 -38.90 -8.43
CA GLY A 141 5.91 -38.03 -8.37
C GLY A 141 6.36 -37.44 -9.72
N LYS A 142 5.66 -37.74 -10.83
CA LYS A 142 5.94 -37.11 -12.13
C LYS A 142 5.38 -35.68 -12.16
N LEU A 143 6.17 -34.76 -12.70
CA LEU A 143 5.72 -33.40 -13.02
C LEU A 143 4.58 -33.52 -14.03
N THR A 144 3.39 -33.06 -13.63
CA THR A 144 2.28 -32.87 -14.54
C THR A 144 2.27 -31.40 -14.93
N GLY A 145 2.22 -31.11 -16.23
CA GLY A 145 2.04 -29.75 -16.76
C GLY A 145 0.67 -29.13 -16.43
N VAL A 146 -0.03 -29.65 -15.43
CA VAL A 146 -1.24 -29.03 -14.88
C VAL A 146 -0.75 -27.94 -13.93
N GLU A 147 -0.58 -26.74 -14.48
CA GLU A 147 -0.45 -25.49 -13.74
C GLU A 147 -1.65 -25.38 -12.79
N LYS A 148 -1.49 -25.79 -11.53
CA LYS A 148 -2.49 -25.44 -10.52
C LYS A 148 -2.43 -23.94 -10.35
N PHE A 149 -3.53 -23.26 -10.64
CA PHE A 149 -3.71 -21.84 -10.36
C PHE A 149 -3.53 -21.61 -8.86
N THR A 150 -2.36 -21.15 -8.45
CA THR A 150 -2.23 -20.54 -7.14
C THR A 150 -2.76 -19.11 -7.22
N PRO A 151 -3.39 -18.61 -6.16
CA PRO A 151 -3.82 -17.22 -6.12
C PRO A 151 -2.62 -16.30 -6.36
N ALA A 152 -2.66 -15.47 -7.43
CA ALA A 152 -1.66 -14.44 -7.70
C ALA A 152 -1.27 -13.67 -6.42
N LYS A 153 0.03 -13.43 -6.21
CA LYS A 153 0.50 -12.63 -5.07
C LYS A 153 0.25 -11.15 -5.32
N ARG A 154 -0.08 -10.42 -4.25
CA ARG A 154 -0.32 -8.97 -4.29
C ARG A 154 0.44 -8.29 -3.16
N TYR A 155 1.13 -7.23 -3.52
CA TYR A 155 1.74 -6.29 -2.60
C TYR A 155 1.24 -4.89 -2.94
N SER A 156 1.02 -4.03 -1.94
CA SER A 156 0.31 -2.77 -2.16
C SER A 156 0.75 -1.67 -1.20
N PHE A 157 0.82 -0.45 -1.74
CA PHE A 157 0.81 0.80 -0.99
C PHE A 157 -0.57 1.44 -1.08
N ILE A 158 -1.07 1.95 0.04
CA ILE A 158 -2.16 2.94 0.02
C ILE A 158 -1.48 4.30 -0.04
N VAL A 159 -1.91 5.13 -0.98
CA VAL A 159 -1.31 6.42 -1.32
C VAL A 159 -2.42 7.43 -1.59
N GLY A 160 -2.10 8.72 -1.55
CA GLY A 160 -3.03 9.81 -1.80
C GLY A 160 -3.03 10.84 -0.68
N SER A 161 -3.99 11.77 -0.72
CA SER A 161 -3.98 12.97 0.11
C SER A 161 -3.97 12.73 1.62
N ASN A 162 -4.42 11.56 2.09
CA ASN A 162 -4.44 11.25 3.52
C ASN A 162 -3.27 10.36 3.97
N GLU A 163 -2.35 10.01 3.07
CA GLU A 163 -1.24 9.10 3.32
C GLU A 163 0.11 9.80 3.19
N SER A 164 1.06 9.45 4.07
CA SER A 164 2.45 9.87 3.90
C SER A 164 3.16 8.89 2.97
N SER A 165 4.00 9.42 2.09
CA SER A 165 4.71 8.58 1.12
C SER A 165 6.02 8.00 1.66
N HIS A 166 6.34 8.11 2.96
CA HIS A 166 7.63 7.70 3.53
C HIS A 166 7.99 6.24 3.20
N THR A 167 7.06 5.29 3.37
CA THR A 167 7.34 3.88 3.06
C THR A 167 7.60 3.69 1.57
N ALA A 168 6.80 4.31 0.71
CA ALA A 168 7.00 4.23 -0.73
C ALA A 168 8.33 4.86 -1.16
N GLN A 169 8.72 5.99 -0.56
CA GLN A 169 10.04 6.60 -0.73
C GLN A 169 11.14 5.62 -0.33
N SER A 170 11.12 5.08 0.89
CA SER A 170 12.17 4.16 1.36
C SER A 170 12.29 2.89 0.52
N GLN A 171 11.19 2.40 -0.06
CA GLN A 171 11.19 1.13 -0.77
C GLN A 171 11.44 1.26 -2.28
N LEU A 172 10.98 2.35 -2.91
CA LEU A 172 11.08 2.54 -4.37
C LEU A 172 12.29 3.39 -4.78
N MET A 173 12.95 4.07 -3.83
CA MET A 173 14.11 4.93 -4.15
C MET A 173 15.23 4.14 -4.82
N ASP A 174 15.50 2.92 -4.36
CA ASP A 174 16.57 2.11 -4.89
C ASP A 174 16.37 1.83 -6.39
N ILE A 175 15.13 1.57 -6.81
CA ILE A 175 14.78 1.37 -8.23
C ILE A 175 14.82 2.70 -9.00
N LEU A 176 14.23 3.75 -8.43
CA LEU A 176 14.13 5.05 -9.08
C LEU A 176 15.49 5.69 -9.36
N CYS A 177 16.43 5.57 -8.42
CA CYS A 177 17.77 6.15 -8.55
C CYS A 177 18.75 5.29 -9.34
N LYS A 178 18.44 4.00 -9.54
CA LYS A 178 19.24 3.11 -10.39
C LYS A 178 19.19 3.56 -11.85
N ASP A 179 20.29 3.39 -12.56
CA ASP A 179 20.36 3.67 -14.00
C ASP A 179 19.84 2.50 -14.84
N ASP A 180 20.06 1.26 -14.39
CA ASP A 180 19.57 0.07 -15.06
C ASP A 180 18.06 -0.17 -14.91
N ASP A 181 17.51 -0.82 -15.92
CA ASP A 181 16.16 -1.38 -15.94
C ASP A 181 15.94 -2.41 -14.81
N PRO A 182 14.92 -2.23 -13.95
CA PRO A 182 14.69 -3.11 -12.81
C PRO A 182 14.07 -4.45 -13.21
N THR A 183 14.64 -5.54 -12.72
CA THR A 183 14.07 -6.88 -12.87
C THR A 183 12.73 -7.02 -12.12
N MET A 184 11.89 -7.95 -12.54
CA MET A 184 10.64 -8.27 -11.82
C MET A 184 10.88 -8.60 -10.34
N ALA A 185 12.00 -9.26 -10.02
CA ALA A 185 12.38 -9.59 -8.65
C ALA A 185 12.78 -8.36 -7.83
N GLU A 186 13.47 -7.39 -8.43
CA GLU A 186 13.77 -6.11 -7.77
C GLU A 186 12.49 -5.32 -7.51
N ILE A 187 11.57 -5.26 -8.48
CA ILE A 187 10.24 -4.66 -8.30
C ILE A 187 9.49 -5.35 -7.16
N GLU A 188 9.45 -6.69 -7.13
CA GLU A 188 8.81 -7.42 -6.04
C GLU A 188 9.42 -7.08 -4.67
N ASN A 189 10.75 -7.04 -4.59
CA ASN A 189 11.49 -6.73 -3.37
C ASN A 189 11.22 -5.30 -2.87
N ALA A 190 11.00 -4.35 -3.77
CA ALA A 190 10.57 -2.99 -3.44
C ALA A 190 9.13 -2.91 -2.91
N PHE A 191 8.35 -3.99 -3.00
CA PHE A 191 7.04 -4.08 -2.35
C PHE A 191 7.04 -5.04 -1.15
N SER A 192 8.23 -5.49 -0.70
CA SER A 192 8.36 -6.48 0.37
C SER A 192 7.82 -5.97 1.71
N ILE A 193 6.88 -6.73 2.27
CA ILE A 193 6.28 -6.47 3.59
C ILE A 193 7.31 -6.68 4.70
N GLU A 194 8.27 -7.57 4.51
CA GLU A 194 9.27 -7.92 5.54
C GLU A 194 10.14 -6.71 5.90
N LYS A 195 10.62 -5.97 4.90
CA LYS A 195 11.42 -4.75 5.11
C LYS A 195 10.63 -3.71 5.91
N VAL A 196 9.37 -3.47 5.54
CA VAL A 196 8.48 -2.54 6.24
C VAL A 196 8.24 -2.98 7.68
N THR A 197 8.04 -4.29 7.89
CA THR A 197 7.79 -4.87 9.22
C THR A 197 9.00 -4.71 10.13
N LYS A 198 10.21 -5.01 9.63
CA LYS A 198 11.47 -4.83 10.36
C LYS A 198 11.69 -3.36 10.75
N GLU A 199 11.48 -2.43 9.81
CA GLU A 199 11.62 -1.00 10.07
C GLU A 199 10.61 -0.53 11.14
N PHE A 200 9.35 -0.96 11.02
CA PHE A 200 8.30 -0.64 11.99
C PHE A 200 8.67 -1.10 13.39
N PHE A 201 9.07 -2.37 13.56
CA PHE A 201 9.42 -2.90 14.88
C PHE A 201 10.64 -2.19 15.48
N ARG A 202 11.65 -1.88 14.68
CA ARG A 202 12.81 -1.11 15.15
C ARG A 202 12.39 0.27 15.66
N LYS A 203 11.64 1.03 14.86
CA LYS A 203 11.14 2.36 15.27
C LYS A 203 10.22 2.28 16.49
N TYR A 204 9.40 1.24 16.59
CA TYR A 204 8.54 1.00 17.74
C TYR A 204 9.35 0.72 19.02
N GLN A 205 10.40 -0.09 18.93
CA GLN A 205 11.33 -0.34 20.03
C GLN A 205 12.04 0.94 20.49
N ASP A 206 12.50 1.77 19.55
CA ASP A 206 13.12 3.07 19.88
C ASP A 206 12.15 3.99 20.61
N LEU A 207 10.89 4.05 20.18
CA LEU A 207 9.83 4.82 20.86
C LEU A 207 9.50 4.27 22.24
N PHE A 208 9.48 2.94 22.38
CA PHE A 208 9.30 2.28 23.68
C PHE A 208 10.42 2.66 24.65
N ALA A 209 11.69 2.56 24.23
CA ALA A 209 12.82 2.93 25.06
C ALA A 209 12.74 4.40 25.51
N LYS A 210 12.43 5.32 24.58
CA LYS A 210 12.27 6.75 24.90
C LYS A 210 11.13 7.02 25.90
N LEU A 211 9.98 6.37 25.71
CA LEU A 211 8.84 6.53 26.61
C LEU A 211 9.16 5.97 28.00
N LYS A 212 9.77 4.79 28.05
CA LYS A 212 10.22 4.15 29.29
C LYS A 212 11.14 5.08 30.08
N THR A 213 12.22 5.56 29.45
CA THR A 213 13.17 6.47 30.11
C THR A 213 12.49 7.75 30.59
N SER A 214 11.56 8.30 29.80
CA SER A 214 10.81 9.50 30.21
C SER A 214 9.93 9.24 31.44
N LEU A 215 9.30 8.06 31.54
CA LEU A 215 8.51 7.67 32.70
C LEU A 215 9.38 7.43 33.94
N GLU A 216 10.54 6.78 33.78
CA GLU A 216 11.53 6.59 34.84
C GLU A 216 12.00 7.94 35.41
N ASP A 217 12.32 8.89 34.53
CA ASP A 217 12.73 10.25 34.93
C ASP A 217 11.63 10.99 35.72
N ILE A 218 10.37 10.85 35.29
CA ILE A 218 9.23 11.46 35.99
C ILE A 218 9.05 10.85 37.38
N VAL A 219 9.08 9.52 37.48
CA VAL A 219 8.96 8.80 38.76
C VAL A 219 10.12 9.11 39.69
N ALA A 220 11.33 9.33 39.16
CA ALA A 220 12.49 9.71 39.97
C ALA A 220 12.38 11.13 40.53
N LYS A 221 11.78 12.07 39.79
CA LYS A 221 11.70 13.49 40.16
C LYS A 221 10.47 13.84 41.00
N ASP A 222 9.35 13.14 40.80
CA ASP A 222 8.08 13.43 41.47
C ASP A 222 7.71 12.32 42.48
N GLY A 223 7.86 12.65 43.77
CA GLY A 223 7.53 11.75 44.86
C GLY A 223 6.06 11.31 44.89
N LYS A 224 5.11 12.17 44.49
CA LYS A 224 3.68 11.84 44.47
C LYS A 224 3.37 10.81 43.38
N ILE A 225 3.97 10.97 42.19
CA ILE A 225 3.80 10.01 41.10
C ILE A 225 4.38 8.67 41.49
N ARG A 226 5.57 8.66 42.09
CA ARG A 226 6.22 7.44 42.58
C ARG A 226 5.37 6.67 43.59
N GLU A 227 4.85 7.37 44.60
CA GLU A 227 3.96 6.77 45.60
C GLU A 227 2.67 6.23 44.97
N ASN A 228 2.06 6.97 44.04
CA ASN A 228 0.88 6.52 43.33
C ASN A 228 1.14 5.26 42.49
N PHE A 229 2.25 5.23 41.74
CA PHE A 229 2.64 4.08 40.92
C PHE A 229 2.86 2.85 41.79
N ALA A 230 3.55 3.00 42.93
CA ALA A 230 3.75 1.91 43.89
C ALA A 230 2.42 1.40 44.46
N ALA A 231 1.52 2.30 44.88
CA ALA A 231 0.21 1.94 45.43
C ALA A 231 -0.69 1.23 44.42
N GLN A 232 -0.57 1.55 43.13
CA GLN A 232 -1.35 0.95 42.04
C GLN A 232 -0.65 -0.25 41.39
N GLY A 233 0.54 -0.66 41.87
CA GLY A 233 1.30 -1.76 41.29
C GLY A 233 1.74 -1.52 39.83
N VAL A 234 1.99 -0.27 39.45
CA VAL A 234 2.34 0.10 38.08
C VAL A 234 3.80 -0.26 37.80
N ILE A 235 3.98 -1.20 36.87
CA ILE A 235 5.29 -1.53 36.30
C ILE A 235 5.51 -0.63 35.08
N ILE A 236 6.57 0.18 35.10
CA ILE A 236 6.85 1.19 34.05
C ILE A 236 6.92 0.54 32.66
N ASP A 237 7.57 -0.61 32.55
CA ASP A 237 7.67 -1.36 31.29
C ASP A 237 6.30 -1.72 30.72
N ASP A 238 5.40 -2.23 31.56
CA ASP A 238 4.07 -2.63 31.13
C ASP A 238 3.20 -1.42 30.82
N PHE A 239 3.34 -0.35 31.60
CA PHE A 239 2.64 0.91 31.35
C PHE A 239 3.05 1.51 30.00
N ALA A 240 4.34 1.58 29.70
CA ALA A 240 4.87 2.07 28.43
C ALA A 240 4.40 1.20 27.26
N LYS A 241 4.46 -0.14 27.39
CA LYS A 241 3.95 -1.07 26.37
C LYS A 241 2.46 -0.87 26.09
N LYS A 242 1.64 -0.81 27.14
CA LYS A 242 0.19 -0.60 27.03
C LYS A 242 -0.13 0.73 26.38
N THR A 243 0.56 1.81 26.79
CA THR A 243 0.37 3.15 26.25
C THR A 243 0.68 3.20 24.75
N LEU A 244 1.83 2.68 24.32
CA LEU A 244 2.16 2.62 22.90
C LEU A 244 1.20 1.75 22.10
N GLY A 245 0.80 0.59 22.65
CA GLY A 245 -0.20 -0.27 22.03
C GLY A 245 -1.54 0.44 21.83
N GLN A 246 -2.00 1.19 22.83
CA GLN A 246 -3.21 2.01 22.74
C GLN A 246 -3.08 3.11 21.68
N ILE A 247 -1.94 3.80 21.60
CA ILE A 247 -1.70 4.82 20.56
C ILE A 247 -1.77 4.20 19.17
N VAL A 248 -1.14 3.04 18.95
CA VAL A 248 -1.21 2.31 17.68
C VAL A 248 -2.65 1.88 17.37
N PHE A 249 -3.40 1.43 18.38
CA PHE A 249 -4.81 1.08 18.22
C PHE A 249 -5.68 2.28 17.81
N LEU A 250 -5.48 3.44 18.44
CA LEU A 250 -6.13 4.69 18.03
C LEU A 250 -5.74 5.06 16.59
N TYR A 251 -4.49 4.85 16.20
CA TYR A 251 -4.04 5.05 14.82
C TYR A 251 -4.77 4.13 13.83
N PHE A 252 -5.06 2.89 14.22
CA PHE A 252 -5.87 1.98 13.40
C PHE A 252 -7.33 2.45 13.28
N LEU A 253 -7.93 2.94 14.38
CA LEU A 253 -9.30 3.45 14.37
C LEU A 253 -9.45 4.73 13.53
N GLN A 254 -8.52 5.68 13.60
CA GLN A 254 -8.60 6.88 12.76
C GLN A 254 -8.59 6.51 11.27
N LYS A 255 -7.83 5.48 10.86
CA LYS A 255 -7.76 5.07 9.44
C LYS A 255 -9.09 4.54 8.92
N LYS A 256 -9.98 4.08 9.80
CA LYS A 256 -11.37 3.74 9.45
C LYS A 256 -12.29 4.96 9.31
N GLY A 257 -11.79 6.19 9.53
CA GLY A 257 -12.57 7.42 9.52
C GLY A 257 -13.51 7.55 10.72
N TRP A 258 -13.12 7.01 11.89
CA TRP A 258 -13.99 6.97 13.07
C TRP A 258 -13.79 8.16 14.02
N PHE A 259 -12.76 8.97 13.83
CA PHE A 259 -12.53 10.14 14.67
C PHE A 259 -12.98 11.44 13.99
N GLY A 260 -13.58 12.34 14.76
CA GLY A 260 -14.09 13.62 14.24
C GLY A 260 -15.28 13.47 13.31
N VAL A 261 -16.09 12.41 13.47
CA VAL A 261 -17.34 12.24 12.74
C VAL A 261 -18.31 13.34 13.17
N GLY A 262 -18.86 14.07 12.21
CA GLY A 262 -19.82 15.13 12.47
C GLY A 262 -21.09 14.60 13.13
N ARG A 263 -21.81 15.47 13.85
CA ARG A 263 -23.12 15.13 14.41
C ARG A 263 -24.05 14.65 13.30
N ASP A 264 -24.69 13.49 13.51
CA ASP A 264 -25.59 12.82 12.55
C ASP A 264 -24.94 12.34 11.24
N ALA A 265 -23.61 12.43 11.11
CA ALA A 265 -22.88 11.89 9.96
C ALA A 265 -22.69 10.37 10.09
N LYS A 266 -22.49 9.70 8.94
CA LYS A 266 -22.24 8.25 8.90
C LYS A 266 -20.85 7.93 9.45
N TRP A 267 -20.73 6.84 10.20
CA TRP A 267 -19.42 6.33 10.61
C TRP A 267 -18.51 6.07 9.41
N GLY A 268 -17.26 6.52 9.51
CA GLY A 268 -16.27 6.42 8.46
C GLY A 268 -16.05 7.72 7.67
N THR A 269 -16.83 8.78 7.92
CA THR A 269 -16.61 10.09 7.30
C THR A 269 -15.63 10.99 8.07
N GLY A 270 -15.12 10.53 9.21
CA GLY A 270 -14.13 11.27 10.00
C GLY A 270 -12.77 11.34 9.33
N HIS A 271 -11.90 12.24 9.80
CA HIS A 271 -10.59 12.44 9.21
C HIS A 271 -9.67 11.22 9.42
N LYS A 272 -9.12 10.68 8.33
CA LYS A 272 -8.16 9.55 8.36
C LYS A 272 -6.79 9.92 8.95
N ASN A 273 -6.54 11.22 9.14
CA ASN A 273 -5.37 11.80 9.80
C ASN A 273 -5.74 12.61 11.06
N PHE A 274 -6.89 12.32 11.68
CA PHE A 274 -7.43 13.07 12.82
C PHE A 274 -6.42 13.30 13.94
N LEU A 275 -5.67 12.27 14.36
CA LEU A 275 -4.72 12.41 15.48
C LEU A 275 -3.59 13.40 15.15
N ARG A 276 -3.15 13.44 13.88
CA ARG A 276 -2.14 14.42 13.42
C ARG A 276 -2.70 15.82 13.43
N LYS A 277 -3.92 15.99 12.90
CA LYS A 277 -4.63 17.29 12.90
C LYS A 277 -4.86 17.80 14.33
N LEU A 278 -5.23 16.91 15.25
CA LEU A 278 -5.37 17.24 16.66
C LEU A 278 -4.03 17.68 17.27
N PHE A 279 -2.96 16.92 17.04
CA PHE A 279 -1.62 17.28 17.49
C PHE A 279 -1.13 18.63 16.94
N ASN A 280 -1.46 18.92 15.68
CA ASN A 280 -1.14 20.19 15.01
C ASN A 280 -2.08 21.34 15.39
N LYS A 281 -3.04 21.12 16.30
CA LYS A 281 -4.04 22.10 16.73
C LYS A 281 -4.98 22.60 15.61
N GLU A 282 -5.16 21.79 14.57
CA GLU A 282 -6.08 22.08 13.46
C GLU A 282 -7.54 21.77 13.80
N ILE A 283 -7.80 20.98 14.85
CA ILE A 283 -9.15 20.55 15.27
C ILE A 283 -9.57 21.23 16.58
N ALA A 284 -8.67 21.28 17.56
CA ALA A 284 -8.90 21.93 18.84
C ALA A 284 -7.60 22.61 19.29
N GLY A 285 -7.72 23.79 19.92
CA GLY A 285 -6.59 24.67 20.23
C GLY A 285 -5.85 24.39 21.54
N TYR A 286 -6.34 23.46 22.36
CA TYR A 286 -5.72 23.16 23.66
C TYR A 286 -4.45 22.32 23.49
#